data_AF-A0A937Y7F9-F1
#
_entry.id   AF-A0A937Y7F9-F1
#
_cell.length_a   1.000
_cell.length_b   1.000
_cell.length_c   1.000
_cell.angle_alpha   90.00
_cell.angle_beta   90.00
_cell.angle_gamma   90.00
#
_symmetry.space_group_name_H-M   'P 1'
#
loop_
_entity.id
_entity.type
_entity.pdbx_description
1 polymer ?
#
loop_
_entity_poly.entity_id
_entity_poly.type
_entity_poly.pdbx_seq_one_letter_code
_entity_poly.pdbx_strand_id
1 'polypeptide(L)'
;ARYLAKRFAAKEAFSKALGLGLRGPMTLLSLEVLNDRRGKPFARARKELAPYLEARRLIAHVSLSDESDHVMAFVVLEQQPEGLPQQPKEAQ
;
A
#
# COMPACT_ATOMS: atom_id res chain seq x y z
N ALA A 1 -17.19 9.73 -7.18
CA ALA A 1 -16.93 8.28 -7.35
C ALA A 1 -15.45 7.94 -7.57
N ARG A 2 -14.77 8.50 -8.60
CA ARG A 2 -13.37 8.16 -8.97
C ARG A 2 -12.36 8.18 -7.81
N TYR A 3 -12.42 9.17 -6.92
CA TYR A 3 -11.53 9.27 -5.76
C TYR A 3 -11.55 8.02 -4.84
N LEU A 4 -12.75 7.54 -4.52
CA LEU A 4 -12.93 6.35 -3.68
C LEU A 4 -12.59 5.08 -4.45
N ALA A 5 -12.96 5.02 -5.73
CA ALA A 5 -12.66 3.87 -6.59
C ALA A 5 -11.14 3.61 -6.67
N LYS A 6 -10.31 4.64 -6.88
CA LYS A 6 -8.84 4.49 -6.90
C LYS A 6 -8.29 3.91 -5.58
N ARG A 7 -8.78 4.41 -4.44
CA ARG A 7 -8.34 3.96 -3.11
C ARG A 7 -8.80 2.56 -2.81
N PHE A 8 -10.01 2.21 -3.23
CA PHE A 8 -10.52 0.86 -3.11
C PHE A 8 -9.67 -0.11 -3.96
N ALA A 9 -9.42 0.21 -5.23
CA ALA A 9 -8.58 -0.59 -6.12
C ALA A 9 -7.16 -0.80 -5.56
N ALA A 10 -6.53 0.25 -5.02
CA ALA A 10 -5.21 0.12 -4.39
C ALA A 10 -5.24 -0.73 -3.12
N LYS A 11 -6.28 -0.63 -2.29
CA LYS A 11 -6.42 -1.47 -1.09
C LYS A 11 -6.65 -2.93 -1.43
N GLU A 12 -7.47 -3.21 -2.44
CA GLU A 12 -7.68 -4.55 -2.99
C GLU A 12 -6.38 -5.15 -3.54
N ALA A 13 -5.69 -4.41 -4.41
CA ALA A 13 -4.41 -4.83 -4.99
C ALA A 13 -3.35 -5.10 -3.91
N PHE A 14 -3.26 -4.23 -2.90
CA PHE A 14 -2.37 -4.44 -1.76
C PHE A 14 -2.72 -5.71 -0.98
N SER A 15 -4.01 -5.93 -0.71
CA SER A 15 -4.46 -7.10 0.05
C SER A 15 -4.16 -8.43 -0.67
N LYS A 16 -4.21 -8.40 -2.01
CA LYS A 16 -3.83 -9.53 -2.87
C LYS A 16 -2.32 -9.73 -2.89
N ALA A 17 -1.54 -8.67 -3.03
CA ALA A 17 -0.08 -8.75 -2.98
C ALA A 17 0.42 -9.29 -1.63
N LEU A 18 -0.27 -8.95 -0.53
CA LEU A 18 0.05 -9.47 0.81
C LEU A 18 -0.42 -10.92 1.03
N GLY A 19 -1.30 -11.45 0.19
CA GLY A 19 -1.83 -12.82 0.29
C GLY A 19 -2.88 -13.03 1.39
N LEU A 20 -3.40 -11.97 2.01
CA LEU A 20 -4.38 -12.07 3.10
C LEU A 20 -5.83 -11.80 2.67
N GLY A 21 -6.01 -11.07 1.55
CA GLY A 21 -7.28 -10.43 1.24
C GLY A 21 -7.67 -9.36 2.26
N LEU A 22 -8.91 -8.88 2.21
CA LEU A 22 -9.43 -7.90 3.17
C LEU A 22 -9.82 -8.54 4.51
N ARG A 23 -8.84 -9.13 5.20
CA ARG A 23 -8.95 -9.77 6.51
C ARG A 23 -7.81 -9.32 7.42
N GLY A 24 -8.08 -9.25 8.73
CA GLY A 24 -7.11 -8.80 9.73
C GLY A 24 -5.78 -9.56 9.61
N PRO A 25 -4.63 -8.87 9.63
CA PRO A 25 -4.43 -7.44 9.90
C PRO A 25 -4.68 -6.48 8.71
N MET A 26 -4.89 -6.98 7.49
CA MET A 26 -5.14 -6.19 6.28
C MET A 26 -6.63 -5.86 6.09
N THR A 27 -7.07 -4.73 6.63
CA THR A 27 -8.46 -4.24 6.53
C THR A 27 -8.49 -2.90 5.78
N LEU A 28 -9.67 -2.48 5.32
CA LEU A 28 -9.82 -1.17 4.68
C LEU A 28 -9.36 -0.01 5.58
N LEU A 29 -9.45 -0.14 6.91
CA LEU A 29 -9.10 0.90 7.87
C LEU A 29 -7.64 0.84 8.35
N SER A 30 -6.95 -0.29 8.17
CA SER A 30 -5.54 -0.44 8.53
C SER A 30 -4.59 -0.05 7.40
N LEU A 31 -5.10 0.20 6.18
CA LEU A 31 -4.30 0.73 5.07
C LEU A 31 -4.83 2.07 4.58
N GLU A 32 -3.95 3.06 4.51
CA GLU A 32 -4.19 4.31 3.80
C GLU A 32 -3.43 4.35 2.48
N VAL A 33 -4.06 4.94 1.46
CA VAL A 33 -3.43 5.23 0.18
C VAL A 33 -3.46 6.74 0.01
N LEU A 34 -2.27 7.32 0.06
CA LEU A 34 -2.03 8.76 0.06
C LEU A 34 -1.15 9.13 -1.14
N ASN A 35 -0.97 10.43 -1.37
CA ASN A 35 -0.08 10.93 -2.41
C ASN A 35 0.95 11.85 -1.74
N ASP A 36 2.21 11.78 -2.18
CA ASP A 36 3.25 12.71 -1.74
C ASP A 36 3.02 14.12 -2.34
N ARG A 37 3.91 15.06 -2.02
CA ARG A 37 3.84 16.45 -2.54
C ARG A 37 3.93 16.54 -4.06
N ARG A 38 4.48 15.52 -4.73
CA ARG A 38 4.61 15.43 -6.20
C ARG A 38 3.48 14.61 -6.82
N GLY A 39 2.53 14.12 -6.03
CA GLY A 39 1.40 13.33 -6.48
C GLY A 39 1.69 11.83 -6.60
N LYS A 40 2.88 11.33 -6.26
CA LYS A 40 3.19 9.89 -6.29
C LYS A 40 2.38 9.17 -5.22
N PRO A 41 1.60 8.13 -5.55
CA PRO A 41 0.83 7.41 -4.56
C PRO A 41 1.74 6.53 -3.69
N PHE A 42 1.40 6.41 -2.40
CA PHE A 42 2.06 5.51 -1.46
C PHE A 42 1.07 4.90 -0.47
N ALA A 43 1.45 3.75 0.09
CA ALA A 43 0.70 3.04 1.10
C ALA A 43 1.23 3.36 2.49
N ARG A 44 0.33 3.72 3.42
CA ARG A 44 0.64 3.91 4.84
C ARG A 44 -0.15 2.91 5.68
N ALA A 45 0.54 1.93 6.23
CA ALA A 45 -0.05 0.95 7.14
C ALA A 45 -0.27 1.56 8.53
N ARG A 46 -1.33 1.12 9.20
CA ARG A 46 -1.72 1.52 10.55
C ARG A 46 -2.21 0.31 11.36
N LYS A 47 -2.34 0.50 12.67
CA LYS A 47 -2.80 -0.54 13.61
C LYS A 47 -1.92 -1.79 13.44
N GLU A 48 -2.50 -2.98 13.53
CA GLU A 48 -1.81 -4.27 13.42
C GLU A 48 -1.12 -4.50 12.06
N LEU A 49 -1.51 -3.80 11.00
CA LEU A 49 -0.86 -3.94 9.70
C LEU A 49 0.56 -3.36 9.70
N ALA A 50 0.81 -2.28 10.44
CA ALA A 50 2.14 -1.66 10.51
C ALA A 50 3.22 -2.61 11.07
N PRO A 51 3.07 -3.17 12.30
CA PRO A 51 4.06 -4.12 12.82
C PRO A 51 4.08 -5.43 12.01
N TYR A 52 2.97 -5.82 11.36
CA TYR A 52 2.95 -7.00 10.49
C TYR A 52 3.89 -6.85 9.28
N LEU A 53 3.90 -5.68 8.64
CA LEU A 53 4.78 -5.39 7.50
C LEU A 53 6.23 -5.18 7.96
N GLU A 54 6.43 -4.45 9.06
CA GLU A 54 7.77 -4.17 9.62
C GLU A 54 8.49 -5.46 10.02
N ALA A 55 7.81 -6.38 10.72
CA ALA A 55 8.38 -7.68 11.10
C ALA A 55 8.80 -8.54 9.90
N ARG A 56 8.17 -8.32 8.74
CA ARG A 56 8.50 -9.02 7.48
C ARG A 56 9.42 -8.23 6.56
N ARG A 57 9.81 -7.00 6.94
CA ARG A 57 10.59 -6.05 6.12
C ARG A 57 9.98 -5.83 4.74
N LEU A 58 8.65 -5.69 4.69
CA LEU A 58 7.93 -5.47 3.44
C LEU A 58 7.82 -3.99 3.11
N ILE A 59 8.28 -3.62 1.91
CA ILE A 59 8.11 -2.30 1.30
C ILE A 59 7.07 -2.42 0.20
N ALA A 60 6.13 -1.47 0.16
CA ALA A 60 5.08 -1.45 -0.85
C ALA A 60 5.33 -0.37 -1.91
N HIS A 61 5.31 -0.80 -3.17
CA HIS A 61 5.32 0.09 -4.33
C HIS A 61 3.92 0.13 -4.92
N VAL A 62 3.35 1.32 -5.02
CA VAL A 62 1.96 1.52 -5.47
C VAL A 62 1.95 2.36 -6.74
N SER A 63 1.18 1.92 -7.73
CA SER A 63 0.85 2.70 -8.92
C SER A 63 -0.67 2.73 -9.12
N LEU A 64 -1.17 3.86 -9.59
CA LEU A 64 -2.58 4.11 -9.86
C LEU A 64 -2.75 4.65 -11.28
N SER A 65 -3.71 4.09 -12.01
CA SER A 65 -4.15 4.60 -13.31
C SER A 65 -5.68 4.68 -13.33
N ASP A 66 -6.23 5.66 -14.00
CA ASP A 66 -7.68 5.80 -14.18
C ASP A 66 -8.03 6.31 -15.57
N GLU A 67 -8.99 5.63 -16.19
CA GLU A 67 -9.66 6.06 -17.40
C GLU A 67 -11.09 6.51 -17.07
N SER A 68 -11.87 6.86 -18.11
CA SER A 68 -13.24 7.35 -17.99
C SER A 68 -14.07 6.49 -17.04
N ASP A 69 -14.07 5.18 -17.28
CA ASP A 69 -14.98 4.24 -16.62
C ASP A 69 -14.27 3.25 -15.70
N HIS A 70 -12.93 3.21 -15.71
CA HIS A 70 -12.14 2.21 -15.00
C HIS A 70 -11.04 2.84 -14.15
N VAL A 71 -10.70 2.16 -13.07
CA VAL A 71 -9.52 2.45 -12.26
C VAL A 71 -8.71 1.18 -12.11
N MET A 72 -7.40 1.31 -12.19
CA MET A 72 -6.46 0.21 -12.00
C MET A 72 -5.44 0.60 -10.94
N ALA A 73 -5.08 -0.38 -10.11
CA ALA A 73 -4.00 -0.23 -9.15
C ALA A 73 -3.05 -1.41 -9.30
N PHE A 74 -1.76 -1.11 -9.24
CA PHE A 74 -0.70 -2.11 -9.26
C PHE A 74 0.10 -1.99 -7.97
N VAL A 75 0.28 -3.10 -7.27
CA VAL A 75 1.02 -3.14 -6.00
C VAL A 75 2.07 -4.24 -6.05
N VAL A 76 3.31 -3.88 -5.74
CA VAL A 76 4.41 -4.82 -5.51
C VAL A 76 4.82 -4.72 -4.05
N LEU A 77 4.90 -5.86 -3.38
CA LEU A 77 5.54 -5.97 -2.07
C LEU A 77 6.93 -6.54 -2.25
N GLU A 78 7.92 -5.75 -1.89
CA GLU A 78 9.33 -6.10 -1.86
C GLU A 78 9.70 -6.50 -0.44
N GLN A 79 10.37 -7.63 -0.26
CA GLN A 79 10.99 -7.97 1.02
C GLN A 79 12.45 -7.52 1.00
N GLN A 80 12.83 -6.65 1.93
CA GLN A 80 14.22 -6.23 2.04
C GLN A 80 15.10 -7.35 2.62
N PRO A 81 16.34 -7.52 2.11
CA PRO A 81 17.28 -8.50 2.64
C PRO A 81 17.66 -8.21 4.09
N GLU A 82 18.09 -9.25 4.81
CA GLU A 82 18.73 -9.11 6.12
C GLU A 82 20.04 -8.33 6.02
N GLY A 83 20.21 -7.33 6.89
CA GLY A 83 21.47 -6.59 7.05
C GLY A 83 21.60 -5.29 6.25
N LEU A 84 20.63 -4.93 5.40
CA LEU A 84 20.58 -3.60 4.77
C LEU A 84 19.86 -2.60 5.70
N PRO A 85 20.37 -1.36 5.85
CA PRO A 85 19.65 -0.32 6.56
C PRO A 85 18.25 -0.14 5.95
N GLN A 86 17.21 -0.15 6.79
CA GLN A 86 15.87 0.25 6.34
C GLN A 86 16.00 1.68 5.81
N GLN A 87 15.59 1.91 4.56
CA GLN A 87 15.60 3.25 4.00
C GLN A 87 14.81 4.15 4.96
N PRO A 88 15.31 5.35 5.31
CA PRO A 88 14.57 6.27 6.15
C PRO A 88 13.16 6.41 5.59
N LYS A 89 12.14 6.27 6.44
CA LYS A 89 10.80 6.74 6.10
C LYS A 89 10.97 8.23 5.85
N GLU A 90 11.17 8.65 4.60
CA GLU A 90 11.29 10.06 4.23
C GLU A 90 10.13 10.78 4.93
N ALA A 91 10.45 11.84 5.67
CA ALA A 91 9.47 12.63 6.40
C ALA A 91 8.46 13.19 5.38
N GLN A 92 7.35 12.47 5.23
CA GLN A 92 6.20 12.81 4.39
C GLN A 92 5.41 13.95 5.01
#